data_AF-A0A9P6TI60-F1
#
_entry.id   AF-A0A9P6TI60-F1
#
_cell.length_a   1.000
_cell.length_b   1.000
_cell.length_c   1.000
_cell.angle_alpha   90.00
_cell.angle_beta   90.00
_cell.angle_gamma   90.00
#
_symmetry.space_group_name_H-M   'P 1'
#
loop_
_entity.id
_entity.type
_entity.pdbx_description
1 polymer ?
#
loop_
_entity_poly.entity_id
_entity_poly.type
_entity_poly.pdbx_seq_one_letter_code
_entity_poly.pdbx_strand_id
1 'polypeptide(L)'
;MWYLSLWDCCTVLRADRDTPVESLHVVLLGVAKYLYQLAVHNVPTSDHNTLVGHCQSFITTGLNADCVQAVPMVKYANNLVGKEFQLALQAAAFVLYEFLNEDERYVWATLGHLASYIFQTQIFNKEKYMEDLKY
;
A
#
# COMPACT_ATOMS: atom_id res chain seq x y z
N MET A 1 -12.36 -21.44 -18.43
CA MET A 1 -11.88 -20.05 -18.44
C MET A 1 -12.06 -19.55 -17.01
N TRP A 2 -11.06 -19.87 -16.19
CA TRP A 2 -11.13 -19.93 -14.73
C TRP A 2 -10.29 -18.78 -14.19
N TYR A 3 -10.90 -17.69 -13.72
CA TYR A 3 -10.18 -16.61 -13.02
C TYR A 3 -11.09 -15.82 -12.06
N LEU A 4 -12.02 -16.49 -11.38
CA LEU A 4 -12.93 -15.87 -10.40
C LEU A 4 -13.11 -16.65 -9.08
N SER A 5 -12.29 -17.67 -8.77
CA SER A 5 -12.55 -18.52 -7.60
C SER A 5 -11.52 -18.46 -6.47
N LEU A 6 -10.70 -17.40 -6.38
CA LEU A 6 -9.67 -17.26 -5.33
C LEU A 6 -9.77 -15.96 -4.52
N TRP A 7 -10.72 -15.08 -4.83
CA TRP A 7 -11.00 -13.86 -4.05
C TRP A 7 -12.19 -14.02 -3.09
N ASP A 8 -12.86 -15.18 -3.06
CA ASP A 8 -14.08 -15.40 -2.27
C ASP A 8 -13.86 -15.90 -0.83
N CYS A 9 -12.62 -16.03 -0.33
CA CYS A 9 -12.38 -16.69 0.98
C CYS A 9 -12.16 -15.74 2.18
N CYS A 10 -12.25 -14.41 2.02
CA CYS A 10 -12.18 -13.48 3.16
C CYS A 10 -13.26 -12.40 3.07
N THR A 11 -14.52 -12.83 3.22
CA THR A 11 -15.67 -11.95 3.43
C THR A 11 -15.78 -11.57 4.90
N VAL A 12 -15.25 -10.40 5.29
CA VAL A 12 -15.72 -9.73 6.53
C VAL A 12 -16.07 -8.24 6.33
N LEU A 13 -15.59 -7.56 5.29
CA LEU A 13 -16.09 -6.23 4.93
C LEU A 13 -16.29 -6.14 3.42
N ARG A 14 -17.55 -6.08 2.96
CA ARG A 14 -17.80 -5.78 1.56
C ARG A 14 -17.84 -4.26 1.40
N ALA A 15 -16.89 -3.74 0.62
CA ALA A 15 -16.76 -2.31 0.39
C ALA A 15 -17.97 -1.70 -0.36
N ASP A 16 -18.82 -2.52 -0.98
CA ASP A 16 -20.05 -2.10 -1.68
C ASP A 16 -21.24 -1.83 -0.74
N ARG A 17 -21.23 -2.36 0.50
CA ARG A 17 -22.38 -2.32 1.42
C ARG A 17 -22.14 -1.60 2.73
N ASP A 18 -20.90 -1.59 3.25
CA ASP A 18 -20.63 -1.15 4.62
C ASP A 18 -19.88 0.20 4.71
N THR A 19 -19.34 0.70 3.59
CA THR A 19 -18.70 2.03 3.49
C THR A 19 -19.09 2.67 2.16
N PRO A 20 -19.60 3.92 2.12
CA PRO A 20 -20.11 4.53 0.89
C PRO A 20 -19.02 4.81 -0.16
N VAL A 21 -17.74 4.60 0.18
CA VAL A 21 -16.61 4.78 -0.73
C VAL A 21 -15.59 3.67 -0.49
N GLU A 22 -15.19 2.98 -1.55
CA GLU A 22 -14.15 1.95 -1.47
C GLU A 22 -12.82 2.59 -1.07
N SER A 23 -12.18 2.07 -0.01
CA SER A 23 -10.83 2.48 0.42
C SER A 23 -9.79 2.39 -0.71
N LEU A 24 -10.05 1.53 -1.69
CA LEU A 24 -9.31 1.43 -2.95
C LEU A 24 -9.24 2.77 -3.70
N HIS A 25 -10.36 3.46 -3.88
CA HIS A 25 -10.41 4.65 -4.72
C HIS A 25 -9.88 5.90 -4.01
N VAL A 26 -10.08 6.01 -2.69
CA VAL A 26 -9.68 7.20 -1.92
C VAL A 26 -8.24 7.11 -1.45
N VAL A 27 -7.85 5.97 -0.89
CA VAL A 27 -6.56 5.83 -0.20
C VAL A 27 -5.50 5.32 -1.18
N LEU A 28 -5.79 4.25 -1.92
CA LEU A 28 -4.81 3.65 -2.82
C LEU A 28 -4.64 4.47 -4.11
N LEU A 29 -5.73 4.71 -4.84
CA LEU A 29 -5.70 5.47 -6.10
C LEU A 29 -5.63 6.99 -5.91
N GLY A 30 -5.90 7.48 -4.70
CA GLY A 30 -5.72 8.88 -4.31
C GLY A 30 -4.39 9.09 -3.61
N VAL A 31 -4.40 9.01 -2.28
CA VAL A 31 -3.27 9.41 -1.43
C VAL A 31 -1.98 8.64 -1.75
N ALA A 32 -2.02 7.31 -1.71
CA ALA A 32 -0.84 6.47 -1.92
C ALA A 32 -0.26 6.64 -3.34
N LYS A 33 -1.14 6.74 -4.35
CA LYS A 33 -0.74 6.98 -5.74
C LYS A 33 0.10 8.24 -5.89
N TYR A 34 -0.42 9.38 -5.45
CA TYR A 34 0.25 10.65 -5.66
C TYR A 34 1.52 10.77 -4.83
N LEU A 35 1.52 10.28 -3.59
CA LEU A 35 2.72 10.27 -2.75
C LEU A 35 3.81 9.36 -3.33
N TYR A 36 3.45 8.18 -3.81
CA TYR A 36 4.41 7.24 -4.40
C TYR A 36 5.00 7.80 -5.70
N GLN A 37 4.15 8.34 -6.57
CA GLN A 37 4.58 8.95 -7.83
C GLN A 37 5.49 10.15 -7.58
N LEU A 38 5.18 11.00 -6.60
CA LEU A 38 6.03 12.12 -6.23
C LEU A 38 7.40 11.65 -5.70
N ALA A 39 7.41 10.66 -4.81
CA ALA A 39 8.65 10.11 -4.27
C ALA A 39 9.55 9.52 -5.37
N VAL A 40 8.99 8.70 -6.28
CA VAL A 40 9.74 8.12 -7.40
C VAL A 40 10.22 9.21 -8.38
N HIS A 41 9.39 10.23 -8.65
CA HIS A 41 9.76 11.35 -9.51
C HIS A 41 10.92 12.18 -8.93
N ASN A 42 10.98 12.32 -7.62
CA ASN A 42 12.06 13.03 -6.93
C ASN A 42 13.39 12.26 -6.93
N VAL A 43 13.36 10.94 -7.20
CA VAL A 43 14.59 10.14 -7.32
C VAL A 43 15.31 10.48 -8.64
N PRO A 44 16.61 10.86 -8.58
CA PRO A 44 17.41 11.11 -9.77
C PRO A 44 17.46 9.88 -10.68
N THR A 45 17.45 10.10 -12.00
CA THR A 45 17.49 8.99 -12.98
C THR A 45 18.75 8.14 -12.89
N SER A 46 19.85 8.68 -12.34
CA SER A 46 21.08 7.92 -12.03
C SER A 46 20.83 6.83 -11.00
N ASP A 47 19.92 7.07 -10.06
CA ASP A 47 19.71 6.25 -8.87
C ASP A 47 18.53 5.29 -9.04
N HIS A 48 17.84 5.34 -10.18
CA HIS A 48 16.73 4.43 -10.52
C HIS A 48 17.17 2.96 -10.50
N ASN A 49 18.42 2.66 -10.87
CA ASN A 49 18.95 1.30 -10.79
C ASN A 49 19.10 0.83 -9.34
N THR A 50 19.52 1.73 -8.44
CA THR A 50 19.60 1.46 -7.00
C THR A 50 18.21 1.21 -6.43
N LEU A 51 17.23 2.05 -6.79
CA LEU A 51 15.84 1.89 -6.38
C LEU A 51 15.23 0.57 -6.87
N VAL A 52 15.52 0.17 -8.11
CA VAL A 52 15.15 -1.16 -8.62
C VAL A 52 15.81 -2.27 -7.80
N GLY A 53 17.08 -2.11 -7.43
CA GLY A 53 17.79 -3.02 -6.53
C GLY A 53 17.11 -3.14 -5.15
N HIS A 54 16.69 -2.03 -4.55
CA HIS A 54 15.95 -2.03 -3.29
C HIS A 54 14.64 -2.81 -3.41
N CYS A 55 13.84 -2.54 -4.46
CA CYS A 55 12.62 -3.28 -4.76
C CYS A 55 12.87 -4.79 -4.92
N GLN A 56 13.95 -5.19 -5.58
CA GLN A 56 14.31 -6.60 -5.79
C GLN A 56 14.78 -7.29 -4.51
N SER A 57 15.47 -6.54 -3.64
CA SER A 57 15.93 -7.04 -2.33
C SER A 57 14.83 -7.11 -1.28
N PHE A 58 13.68 -6.48 -1.54
CA PHE A 58 12.58 -6.42 -0.60
C PHE A 58 11.99 -7.82 -0.37
N ILE A 59 12.00 -8.23 0.89
CA ILE A 59 11.48 -9.53 1.30
C ILE A 59 9.95 -9.46 1.28
N THR A 60 9.32 -10.23 0.39
CA THR A 60 7.85 -10.32 0.28
C THR A 60 7.24 -11.38 1.21
N THR A 61 8.03 -12.06 2.05
CA THR A 61 7.50 -13.08 2.95
C THR A 61 6.52 -12.47 3.95
N GLY A 62 5.26 -12.91 3.91
CA GLY A 62 4.17 -12.34 4.70
C GLY A 62 3.33 -11.30 3.96
N LEU A 63 3.75 -10.88 2.77
CA LEU A 63 2.92 -10.13 1.84
C LEU A 63 2.13 -11.07 0.94
N ASN A 64 0.88 -10.70 0.64
CA ASN A 64 0.03 -11.45 -0.28
C ASN A 64 0.37 -11.13 -1.76
N ALA A 65 1.66 -11.03 -2.08
CA ALA A 65 2.17 -10.65 -3.39
C ALA A 65 3.23 -11.64 -3.86
N ASP A 66 2.97 -12.26 -5.02
CA ASP A 66 3.78 -13.37 -5.56
C ASP A 66 5.22 -12.95 -5.93
N CYS A 67 5.42 -11.68 -6.29
CA CYS A 67 6.73 -11.08 -6.55
C CYS A 67 6.60 -9.56 -6.71
N VAL A 68 7.56 -8.79 -6.17
CA VAL A 68 7.66 -7.34 -6.43
C VAL A 68 8.13 -7.13 -7.86
N GLN A 69 7.27 -6.58 -8.73
CA GLN A 69 7.68 -6.16 -10.06
C GLN A 69 8.48 -4.85 -9.98
N ALA A 70 9.75 -4.96 -9.59
CA ALA A 70 10.64 -3.84 -9.29
C ALA A 70 10.78 -2.85 -10.46
N VAL A 71 10.90 -3.34 -11.69
CA VAL A 71 11.09 -2.48 -12.87
C VAL A 71 9.83 -1.63 -13.15
N PRO A 72 8.61 -2.19 -13.20
CA PRO A 72 7.38 -1.39 -13.27
C PRO A 72 7.19 -0.40 -12.14
N MET A 73 7.51 -0.78 -10.90
CA MET A 73 7.37 0.09 -9.73
C MET A 73 8.20 1.38 -9.81
N VAL A 74 9.31 1.35 -10.56
CA VAL A 74 10.20 2.51 -10.73
C VAL A 74 9.95 3.19 -12.08
N LYS A 75 10.03 2.45 -13.20
CA LYS A 75 9.96 3.03 -14.54
C LYS A 75 8.55 3.42 -14.98
N TYR A 76 7.54 2.75 -14.45
CA TYR A 76 6.14 2.93 -14.84
C TYR A 76 5.26 3.28 -13.64
N ALA A 77 5.80 4.02 -12.66
CA ALA A 77 5.07 4.46 -11.46
C ALA A 77 3.75 5.20 -11.77
N ASN A 78 3.65 5.81 -12.95
CA ASN A 78 2.43 6.49 -13.43
C ASN A 78 1.29 5.54 -13.84
N ASN A 79 1.62 4.31 -14.21
CA ASN A 79 0.70 3.32 -14.78
C ASN A 79 0.37 2.20 -13.79
N LEU A 80 0.72 2.36 -12.51
CA LEU A 80 0.42 1.35 -11.50
C LEU A 80 -1.09 1.26 -11.22
N VAL A 81 -1.53 0.04 -10.89
CA VAL A 81 -2.91 -0.29 -10.52
C VAL A 81 -3.05 -0.49 -9.01
N GLY A 82 -4.28 -0.55 -8.51
CA GLY A 82 -4.55 -0.61 -7.06
C GLY A 82 -3.78 -1.70 -6.29
N LYS A 83 -3.57 -2.89 -6.88
CA LYS A 83 -2.77 -3.97 -6.27
C LYS A 83 -1.32 -3.56 -6.04
N GLU A 84 -0.72 -2.86 -7.00
CA GLU A 84 0.67 -2.41 -6.90
C GLU A 84 0.81 -1.27 -5.91
N PHE A 85 -0.22 -0.42 -5.77
CA PHE A 85 -0.26 0.59 -4.72
C PHE A 85 -0.44 0.00 -3.32
N GLN A 86 -1.11 -1.15 -3.16
CA GLN A 86 -1.14 -1.85 -1.87
C GLN A 86 0.25 -2.33 -1.47
N LEU A 87 0.98 -2.92 -2.42
CA LEU A 87 2.37 -3.31 -2.24
C LEU A 87 3.26 -2.09 -1.93
N ALA A 88 3.12 -1.01 -2.70
CA ALA A 88 3.84 0.23 -2.47
C ALA A 88 3.57 0.80 -1.08
N LEU A 89 2.32 0.80 -0.62
CA LEU A 89 1.95 1.29 0.71
C LEU A 89 2.66 0.54 1.85
N GLN A 90 2.97 -0.74 1.64
CA GLN A 90 3.65 -1.59 2.62
C GLN A 90 5.18 -1.52 2.48
N ALA A 91 5.70 -1.35 1.26
CA ALA A 91 7.13 -1.43 0.97
C ALA A 91 7.83 -0.08 0.82
N ALA A 92 7.11 0.99 0.44
CA ALA A 92 7.67 2.29 0.08
C ALA A 92 8.53 2.90 1.18
N ALA A 93 8.10 2.81 2.44
CA ALA A 93 8.87 3.35 3.57
C ALA A 93 10.27 2.73 3.70
N PHE A 94 10.46 1.50 3.22
CA PHE A 94 11.76 0.80 3.24
C PHE A 94 12.52 1.01 1.93
N VAL A 95 11.85 0.79 0.80
CA VAL A 95 12.46 0.84 -0.54
C VAL A 95 12.92 2.25 -0.90
N LEU A 96 12.14 3.27 -0.52
CA LEU A 96 12.43 4.67 -0.80
C LEU A 96 13.15 5.38 0.34
N TYR A 97 13.48 4.70 1.44
CA TYR A 97 13.97 5.33 2.68
C TYR A 97 15.12 6.33 2.45
N GLU A 98 16.11 5.93 1.65
CA GLU A 98 17.30 6.74 1.36
C GLU A 98 16.99 7.97 0.48
N PHE A 99 15.88 7.95 -0.24
CA PHE A 99 15.46 9.01 -1.16
C PHE A 99 14.43 9.97 -0.56
N LEU A 100 13.88 9.65 0.60
CA LEU A 100 12.90 10.48 1.31
C LEU A 100 13.59 11.37 2.34
N ASN A 101 13.14 12.63 2.45
CA ASN A 101 13.51 13.51 3.54
C ASN A 101 12.77 13.14 4.85
N GLU A 102 13.10 13.78 5.96
CA GLU A 102 12.54 13.44 7.29
C GLU A 102 11.01 13.60 7.34
N ASP A 103 10.47 14.68 6.76
CA ASP A 103 9.03 14.94 6.72
C ASP A 103 8.31 13.90 5.84
N GLU A 104 8.87 13.58 4.68
CA GLU A 104 8.33 12.56 3.78
C GLU A 104 8.33 11.18 4.45
N ARG A 105 9.39 10.83 5.19
CA ARG A 105 9.44 9.58 5.97
C ARG A 105 8.35 9.56 7.04
N TYR A 106 8.14 10.68 7.73
CA TYR A 106 7.08 10.79 8.73
C TYR A 106 5.69 10.63 8.11
N VAL A 107 5.44 11.27 6.96
CA VAL A 107 4.19 11.12 6.20
C VAL A 107 3.99 9.67 5.78
N TRP A 108 5.02 9.01 5.24
CA TRP A 108 4.94 7.60 4.83
C TRP A 108 4.70 6.66 6.01
N ALA A 109 5.38 6.86 7.15
CA ALA A 109 5.17 6.07 8.35
C ALA A 109 3.74 6.25 8.89
N THR A 110 3.26 7.48 8.96
CA THR A 110 1.89 7.80 9.40
C THR A 110 0.86 7.19 8.46
N LEU A 111 1.09 7.27 7.14
CA LEU A 111 0.23 6.68 6.13
C LEU A 111 0.22 5.14 6.23
N GLY A 112 1.37 4.50 6.46
CA GLY A 112 1.45 3.06 6.68
C GLY A 112 0.69 2.63 7.94
N HIS A 113 0.75 3.43 9.00
CA HIS A 113 -0.03 3.20 10.22
C HIS A 113 -1.54 3.34 9.96
N LEU A 114 -1.96 4.40 9.28
CA LEU A 114 -3.35 4.60 8.87
C LEU A 114 -3.84 3.46 7.96
N ALA A 115 -3.02 3.03 7.01
CA ALA A 115 -3.31 1.91 6.14
C ALA A 115 -3.58 0.62 6.92
N SER A 116 -2.82 0.37 7.99
CA SER A 116 -3.02 -0.81 8.84
C SER A 116 -4.43 -0.85 9.45
N TYR A 117 -4.98 0.29 9.86
CA TYR A 117 -6.36 0.40 10.35
C TYR A 117 -7.39 0.27 9.24
N ILE A 118 -7.13 0.87 8.08
CA ILE A 118 -8.05 0.85 6.94
C ILE A 118 -8.20 -0.55 6.33
N PHE A 119 -7.11 -1.32 6.27
CA PHE A 119 -7.09 -2.66 5.70
C PHE A 119 -7.29 -3.77 6.74
N GLN A 120 -7.57 -3.43 7.99
CA GLN A 120 -7.91 -4.40 9.02
C GLN A 120 -9.32 -4.95 8.77
N THR A 121 -9.40 -6.20 8.33
CA THR A 121 -10.66 -6.86 7.97
C THR A 121 -11.39 -7.48 9.17
N GLN A 122 -10.75 -7.57 10.34
CA GLN A 122 -11.32 -8.21 11.53
C GLN A 122 -11.11 -7.36 12.78
N ILE A 123 -12.22 -7.16 13.51
CA ILE A 123 -12.19 -6.59 14.86
C ILE A 123 -12.24 -7.78 15.83
N PHE A 124 -11.10 -8.12 16.42
CA PHE A 124 -10.97 -9.30 17.29
C PHE A 124 -11.90 -9.26 18.52
N ASN A 125 -12.18 -8.06 19.04
CA ASN A 125 -13.12 -7.87 20.15
C ASN A 125 -14.02 -6.67 19.85
N LYS A 126 -15.18 -6.96 19.27
CA LYS A 126 -16.16 -5.94 18.87
C LYS A 126 -16.73 -5.20 20.08
N GLU A 127 -16.97 -5.90 21.19
CA GLU A 127 -17.53 -5.28 22.40
C GLU A 127 -16.57 -4.24 22.98
N LYS A 128 -15.29 -4.58 23.14
CA LYS A 128 -14.26 -3.67 23.62
C LYS A 128 -14.08 -2.47 22.68
N TYR A 129 -14.04 -2.71 21.36
CA TYR A 129 -13.92 -1.63 20.37
C TYR A 129 -15.10 -0.64 20.46
N MET A 130 -16.31 -1.14 20.71
CA MET A 130 -17.50 -0.29 20.89
C MET A 130 -17.51 0.47 22.23
N GLU A 131 -16.84 -0.03 23.26
CA GLU A 131 -16.61 0.72 24.51
C GLU A 131 -15.58 1.83 24.31
N ASP A 132 -14.48 1.54 23.62
CA ASP A 132 -13.42 2.50 23.34
C ASP A 132 -13.92 3.68 22.47
N LEU A 133 -14.90 3.45 21.59
CA LEU A 133 -15.51 4.49 20.73
C LEU A 133 -16.49 5.43 21.43
N LYS A 134 -16.95 5.12 22.65
CA LYS A 134 -17.92 5.96 23.38
C LYS A 134 -17.27 7.14 24.11
N TYR A 135 -15.94 7.23 24.05
CA TYR A 135 -15.13 8.30 24.63
C TYR A 135 -14.52 9.17 23.52
#